data_AF-A0A7L4YRU8-F1
#
_entry.id   AF-A0A7L4YRU8-F1
#
_cell.length_a   1.000
_cell.length_b   1.000
_cell.length_c   1.000
_cell.angle_alpha   90.00
_cell.angle_beta   90.00
_cell.angle_gamma   90.00
#
_symmetry.space_group_name_H-M   'P 1'
#
loop_
_entity.id
_entity.type
_entity.pdbx_description
1 polymer ?
#
loop_
_entity_poly.entity_id
_entity_poly.type
_entity_poly.pdbx_seq_one_letter_code
_entity_poly.pdbx_strand_id
1 'polypeptide(L)'
;MFAGHYAVAFGARALAPAVPLGVLFVAAQASDIVSSVLLLLTVERVRIDPSVPGQQAVVTEFVPFSHGFIAAAALALAAAFATRRWLPRAGRRGAVAVGAVVATHPLLDLVTAGPLALFVIETGLYVLGCVLYLRATPKAPTASQIAMGAFMLGLLGFSVVVATSSPPSSVTALALANLGAYGVLAALAAWLDRSSSARRHLPAGTARR
;
A
#
# COMPACT_ATOMS: atom_id res chain seq x y z
N MET A 1 1.45 10.92 1.16
CA MET A 1 2.37 10.26 0.20
C MET A 1 1.60 9.10 -0.47
N PHE A 2 1.91 8.64 -1.68
CA PHE A 2 1.20 7.46 -2.25
C PHE A 2 2.13 6.28 -2.47
N ALA A 3 3.12 6.42 -3.36
CA ALA A 3 4.00 5.31 -3.73
C ALA A 3 4.89 4.86 -2.55
N GLY A 4 5.27 5.81 -1.68
CA GLY A 4 6.12 5.55 -0.51
C GLY A 4 5.54 4.51 0.46
N HIS A 5 4.21 4.43 0.62
CA HIS A 5 3.60 3.46 1.54
C HIS A 5 3.67 2.02 0.99
N TYR A 6 3.47 1.84 -0.31
CA TYR A 6 3.61 0.52 -0.95
C TYR A 6 5.06 0.03 -0.95
N ALA A 7 6.04 0.94 -0.89
CA ALA A 7 7.45 0.58 -0.70
C ALA A 7 7.67 -0.23 0.58
N VAL A 8 7.04 0.19 1.67
CA VAL A 8 7.11 -0.48 2.98
C VAL A 8 6.45 -1.85 2.90
N ALA A 9 5.33 -1.99 2.18
CA ALA A 9 4.70 -3.29 1.94
C ALA A 9 5.63 -4.27 1.21
N PHE A 10 6.31 -3.80 0.15
CA PHE A 10 7.27 -4.60 -0.60
C PHE A 10 8.48 -5.01 0.27
N GLY A 11 9.04 -4.07 1.03
CA GLY A 11 10.13 -4.35 1.97
C GLY A 11 9.73 -5.31 3.09
N ALA A 12 8.56 -5.13 3.69
CA ALA A 12 8.02 -6.02 4.72
C ALA A 12 7.80 -7.44 4.21
N ARG A 13 7.37 -7.60 2.94
CA ARG A 13 7.18 -8.90 2.32
C ARG A 13 8.49 -9.69 2.16
N ALA A 14 9.62 -8.99 2.02
CA ALA A 14 10.95 -9.61 2.01
C ALA A 14 11.35 -10.11 3.42
N LEU A 15 11.00 -9.37 4.47
CA LEU A 15 11.36 -9.70 5.86
C LEU A 15 10.39 -10.70 6.52
N ALA A 16 9.13 -10.71 6.11
CA ALA A 16 8.07 -11.57 6.63
C ALA A 16 7.38 -12.34 5.49
N PRO A 17 8.06 -13.31 4.85
CA PRO A 17 7.58 -13.93 3.63
C PRO A 17 6.32 -14.81 3.78
N ALA A 18 5.93 -15.11 5.02
CA ALA A 18 4.70 -15.83 5.34
C ALA A 18 3.45 -14.94 5.29
N VAL A 19 3.60 -13.61 5.23
CA VAL A 19 2.49 -12.67 5.06
C VAL A 19 2.24 -12.47 3.55
N PRO A 20 1.02 -12.71 3.05
CA PRO A 20 0.67 -12.42 1.66
C PRO A 20 0.84 -10.94 1.33
N LEU A 21 1.35 -10.63 0.13
CA LEU A 21 1.57 -9.25 -0.29
C LEU A 21 0.29 -8.38 -0.25
N GLY A 22 -0.86 -8.95 -0.60
CA GLY A 22 -2.13 -8.23 -0.50
C GLY A 22 -2.51 -7.79 0.91
N VAL A 23 -2.13 -8.55 1.95
CA VAL A 23 -2.34 -8.16 3.36
C VAL A 23 -1.45 -6.96 3.70
N LEU A 24 -0.22 -6.95 3.20
CA LEU A 24 0.72 -5.83 3.40
C LEU A 24 0.29 -4.57 2.64
N PHE A 25 -0.38 -4.71 1.49
CA PHE A 25 -1.00 -3.60 0.77
C PHE A 25 -2.16 -2.98 1.56
N VAL A 26 -3.05 -3.82 2.10
CA VAL A 26 -4.11 -3.33 3.01
C VAL A 26 -3.50 -2.66 4.23
N ALA A 27 -2.43 -3.22 4.80
CA ALA A 27 -1.75 -2.64 5.96
C ALA A 27 -1.12 -1.28 5.64
N ALA A 28 -0.45 -1.13 4.49
CA ALA A 28 0.17 0.13 4.08
C ALA A 28 -0.84 1.27 3.90
N GLN A 29 -2.08 0.91 3.57
CA GLN A 29 -3.16 1.85 3.29
C GLN A 29 -4.25 1.85 4.36
N ALA A 30 -4.01 1.22 5.52
CA ALA A 30 -5.03 1.03 6.53
C ALA A 30 -5.59 2.37 7.02
N SER A 31 -4.74 3.38 7.23
CA SER A 31 -5.13 4.72 7.63
C SER A 31 -6.04 5.39 6.59
N ASP A 32 -5.73 5.31 5.29
CA ASP A 32 -6.58 5.91 4.25
C ASP A 32 -7.88 5.14 4.02
N ILE A 33 -7.87 3.82 4.21
CA ILE A 33 -9.09 3.01 4.17
C ILE A 33 -10.02 3.45 5.31
N VAL A 34 -9.47 3.58 6.53
CA VAL A 34 -10.22 4.09 7.69
C VAL A 34 -10.71 5.52 7.41
N SER A 35 -9.84 6.41 6.92
CA SER A 35 -10.19 7.78 6.54
C SER A 35 -11.35 7.81 5.56
N SER A 36 -11.27 7.05 4.46
CA SER A 36 -12.32 7.01 3.44
C SER A 36 -13.66 6.55 4.02
N VAL A 37 -13.66 5.56 4.92
CA VAL A 37 -14.88 5.13 5.63
C VAL A 37 -15.40 6.25 6.55
N LEU A 38 -14.53 6.89 7.33
CA LEU A 38 -14.92 7.96 8.26
C LEU A 38 -15.40 9.22 7.54
N LEU A 39 -14.87 9.53 6.36
CA LEU A 39 -15.35 10.60 5.47
C LEU A 39 -16.75 10.31 4.95
N LEU A 40 -17.03 9.07 4.53
CA LEU A 40 -18.38 8.65 4.12
C LEU A 40 -19.37 8.72 5.27
N LEU A 41 -18.91 8.45 6.49
CA LEU A 41 -19.71 8.58 7.72
C LEU A 41 -19.76 10.00 8.28
N THR A 42 -19.08 10.97 7.63
CA THR A 42 -18.98 12.38 8.06
C THR A 42 -18.36 12.59 9.45
N VAL A 43 -17.67 11.57 9.98
CA VAL A 43 -16.96 11.62 11.28
C VAL A 43 -15.67 12.43 11.15
N GLU A 44 -15.01 12.29 10.01
CA GLU A 44 -13.84 13.09 9.62
C GLU A 44 -14.19 14.03 8.47
N ARG A 45 -13.42 15.10 8.31
CA ARG A 45 -13.68 16.16 7.34
C ARG A 45 -12.41 16.56 6.60
N VAL A 46 -12.55 16.68 5.29
CA VAL A 46 -11.59 17.25 4.36
C VAL A 46 -12.33 18.20 3.44
N ARG A 47 -11.60 19.17 2.88
CA ARG A 47 -12.08 20.06 1.84
C ARG A 47 -11.29 19.84 0.56
N ILE A 48 -11.95 20.00 -0.57
CA ILE A 48 -11.31 19.92 -1.88
C ILE A 48 -11.06 21.34 -2.38
N ASP A 49 -9.80 21.66 -2.64
CA ASP A 49 -9.38 22.88 -3.30
C ASP A 49 -9.25 22.65 -4.81
N PRO A 50 -10.16 23.19 -5.63
CA PRO A 50 -10.14 22.97 -7.07
C PRO A 50 -9.00 23.71 -7.79
N SER A 51 -8.28 24.61 -7.11
CA SER A 51 -7.23 25.43 -7.71
C SER A 51 -5.87 24.72 -7.85
N VAL A 52 -5.68 23.59 -7.15
CA VAL A 52 -4.46 22.79 -7.20
C VAL A 52 -4.77 21.38 -7.68
N PRO A 53 -3.86 20.71 -8.42
CA PRO A 53 -4.12 19.37 -8.96
C PRO A 53 -3.88 18.24 -7.96
N GLY A 54 -4.40 17.06 -8.31
CA GLY A 54 -4.06 15.78 -7.69
C GLY A 54 -4.38 15.70 -6.20
N GLN A 55 -3.57 14.92 -5.47
CA GLN A 55 -3.72 14.76 -4.01
C GLN A 55 -3.55 16.05 -3.22
N GLN A 56 -2.82 17.05 -3.75
CA GLN A 56 -2.64 18.33 -3.07
C GLN A 56 -3.95 19.13 -2.95
N ALA A 57 -4.95 18.79 -3.76
CA ALA A 57 -6.29 19.35 -3.67
C ALA A 57 -7.04 18.95 -2.39
N VAL A 58 -6.61 17.88 -1.71
CA VAL A 58 -7.29 17.39 -0.50
C VAL A 58 -6.69 18.08 0.72
N VAL A 59 -7.41 19.05 1.26
CA VAL A 59 -7.03 19.80 2.45
C VAL A 59 -7.67 19.14 3.68
N THR A 60 -6.84 18.70 4.63
CA THR A 60 -7.31 18.09 5.87
C THR A 60 -7.84 19.15 6.83
N GLU A 61 -9.09 18.99 7.28
CA GLU A 61 -9.71 19.91 8.25
C GLU A 61 -9.83 19.25 9.63
N PHE A 62 -10.29 17.99 9.67
CA PHE A 62 -10.46 17.23 10.90
C PHE A 62 -10.32 15.73 10.64
N VAL A 63 -9.14 15.17 10.90
CA VAL A 63 -8.81 13.74 10.66
C VAL A 63 -8.09 13.03 11.84
N PRO A 64 -8.53 13.19 13.10
CA PRO A 64 -7.79 12.66 14.25
C PRO A 64 -7.90 11.14 14.43
N PHE A 65 -8.88 10.47 13.81
CA PHE A 65 -9.21 9.06 14.01
C PHE A 65 -8.59 8.15 12.94
N SER A 66 -8.21 8.69 11.79
CA SER A 66 -7.45 7.98 10.75
C SER A 66 -5.97 8.35 10.75
N HIS A 67 -5.65 9.63 10.96
CA HIS A 67 -4.28 10.16 10.84
C HIS A 67 -3.70 10.69 12.16
N GLY A 68 -4.43 10.61 13.28
CA GLY A 68 -3.87 10.92 14.59
C GLY A 68 -2.91 9.83 15.09
N PHE A 69 -1.83 10.20 15.78
CA PHE A 69 -0.82 9.26 16.29
C PHE A 69 -1.40 8.14 17.17
N ILE A 70 -2.33 8.48 18.07
CA ILE A 70 -2.97 7.52 18.95
C ILE A 70 -3.83 6.54 18.14
N ALA A 71 -4.57 7.04 17.16
CA ALA A 71 -5.41 6.22 16.30
C ALA A 71 -4.58 5.30 15.40
N ALA A 72 -3.50 5.81 14.81
CA ALA A 72 -2.56 5.02 14.03
C ALA A 72 -1.88 3.92 14.87
N ALA A 73 -1.50 4.23 16.11
CA ALA A 73 -0.96 3.23 17.04
C ALA A 73 -2.00 2.14 17.39
N ALA A 74 -3.24 2.54 17.67
CA ALA A 74 -4.33 1.60 17.92
C ALA A 74 -4.61 0.71 16.69
N LEU A 75 -4.61 1.30 15.49
CA LEU A 75 -4.81 0.57 14.24
C LEU A 75 -3.66 -0.41 13.96
N ALA A 76 -2.42 -0.02 14.23
CA ALA A 76 -1.25 -0.89 14.11
C ALA A 76 -1.32 -2.10 15.06
N LEU A 77 -1.73 -1.87 16.33
CA LEU A 77 -1.94 -2.94 17.30
C LEU A 77 -3.10 -3.87 16.88
N ALA A 78 -4.21 -3.29 16.41
CA ALA A 78 -5.35 -4.05 15.91
C ALA A 78 -4.97 -4.92 14.70
N ALA A 79 -4.20 -4.38 13.75
CA ALA A 79 -3.72 -5.11 12.58
C ALA A 79 -2.75 -6.24 12.96
N ALA A 80 -1.84 -6.00 13.92
CA ALA A 80 -0.97 -7.04 14.44
C ALA A 80 -1.75 -8.16 15.14
N PHE A 81 -2.73 -7.81 15.97
CA PHE A 81 -3.61 -8.77 16.64
C PHE A 81 -4.45 -9.58 15.64
N ALA A 82 -5.09 -8.91 14.68
CA ALA A 82 -5.83 -9.52 13.58
C ALA A 82 -4.97 -10.52 12.81
N THR A 83 -3.72 -10.15 12.53
CA THR A 83 -2.75 -11.04 11.86
C THR A 83 -2.46 -12.28 12.69
N ARG A 84 -2.24 -12.15 14.01
CA ARG A 84 -2.05 -13.31 14.90
C ARG A 84 -3.26 -14.23 14.92
N ARG A 85 -4.47 -13.66 14.90
CA ARG A 85 -5.73 -14.40 15.06
C ARG A 85 -6.19 -15.09 13.77
N TRP A 86 -6.05 -14.44 12.62
CA TRP A 86 -6.62 -14.91 11.35
C TRP A 86 -5.56 -15.39 10.34
N LEU A 87 -4.29 -15.07 10.56
CA LEU A 87 -3.17 -15.55 9.75
C LEU A 87 -2.09 -16.21 10.63
N PRO A 88 -2.42 -17.30 11.35
CA PRO A 88 -1.50 -17.92 12.31
C PRO A 88 -0.19 -18.40 11.67
N ARG A 89 -0.23 -18.77 10.37
CA ARG A 89 0.96 -19.16 9.58
C ARG A 89 2.02 -18.06 9.48
N ALA A 90 1.64 -16.79 9.63
CA ALA A 90 2.57 -15.66 9.63
C ALA A 90 3.36 -15.54 10.94
N GLY A 91 2.94 -16.24 12.01
CA GLY A 91 3.63 -16.24 13.29
C GLY A 91 3.70 -14.87 13.98
N ARG A 92 4.58 -14.73 14.97
CA ARG A 92 4.78 -13.45 15.68
C ARG A 92 5.47 -12.43 14.78
N ARG A 93 6.43 -12.89 13.98
CA ARG A 93 7.19 -12.05 13.04
C ARG A 93 6.28 -11.36 12.04
N GLY A 94 5.36 -12.09 11.41
CA GLY A 94 4.44 -11.50 10.43
C GLY A 94 3.45 -10.53 11.05
N ALA A 95 2.96 -10.79 12.26
CA ALA A 95 2.10 -9.85 12.97
C ALA A 95 2.81 -8.53 13.31
N VAL A 96 4.06 -8.61 13.80
CA VAL A 96 4.89 -7.43 14.06
C VAL A 96 5.15 -6.69 12.75
N ALA A 97 5.44 -7.39 11.65
CA ALA A 97 5.65 -6.77 10.36
C ALA A 97 4.40 -6.03 9.85
N VAL A 98 3.21 -6.63 9.94
CA VAL A 98 1.94 -5.98 9.55
C VAL A 98 1.66 -4.74 10.41
N GLY A 99 1.79 -4.85 11.74
CA GLY A 99 1.63 -3.70 12.62
C GLY A 99 2.64 -2.58 12.35
N ALA A 100 3.90 -2.94 12.09
CA ALA A 100 4.93 -1.97 11.74
C ALA A 100 4.61 -1.25 10.42
N VAL A 101 4.11 -1.96 9.40
CA VAL A 101 3.69 -1.35 8.12
C VAL A 101 2.61 -0.30 8.36
N VAL A 102 1.57 -0.62 9.13
CA VAL A 102 0.52 0.37 9.49
C VAL A 102 1.12 1.57 10.22
N ALA A 103 2.01 1.33 11.18
CA ALA A 103 2.64 2.38 11.97
C ALA A 103 3.56 3.30 11.15
N THR A 104 4.05 2.87 9.98
CA THR A 104 4.86 3.75 9.11
C THR A 104 4.05 4.87 8.48
N HIS A 105 2.73 4.74 8.39
CA HIS A 105 1.88 5.72 7.71
C HIS A 105 2.01 7.14 8.28
N PRO A 106 1.69 7.39 9.58
CA PRO A 106 1.86 8.73 10.16
C PRO A 106 3.33 9.20 10.16
N LEU A 107 4.30 8.28 10.22
CA LEU A 107 5.73 8.63 10.21
C LEU A 107 6.18 9.13 8.84
N LEU A 108 5.65 8.55 7.76
CA LEU A 108 5.92 8.98 6.40
C LEU A 108 5.25 10.33 6.14
N ASP A 109 4.04 10.56 6.65
CA ASP A 109 3.36 11.86 6.53
C ASP A 109 4.07 13.01 7.28
N LEU A 110 4.91 12.70 8.28
CA LEU A 110 5.77 13.70 8.92
C LEU A 110 6.90 14.21 8.00
N VAL A 111 7.17 13.55 6.87
CA VAL A 111 8.21 13.97 5.93
C VAL A 111 7.71 15.19 5.16
N THR A 112 8.04 16.37 5.70
CA THR A 112 7.75 17.65 5.05
C THR A 112 8.93 18.08 4.19
N ALA A 113 8.74 18.18 2.88
CA ALA A 113 9.72 18.72 1.94
C ALA A 113 8.99 19.47 0.81
N GLY A 114 9.71 20.28 0.04
CA GLY A 114 9.15 20.89 -1.16
C GLY A 114 8.65 19.83 -2.16
N PRO A 115 7.66 20.13 -3.03
CA PRO A 115 6.98 19.13 -3.86
C PRO A 115 7.92 18.23 -4.66
N LEU A 116 8.96 18.79 -5.27
CA LEU A 116 9.95 18.03 -6.03
C LEU A 116 10.80 17.12 -5.14
N ALA A 117 11.24 17.61 -3.98
CA ALA A 117 12.04 16.83 -3.05
C ALA A 117 11.23 15.66 -2.47
N LEU A 118 9.97 15.90 -2.10
CA LEU A 118 9.08 14.84 -1.62
C LEU A 118 8.85 13.78 -2.70
N PHE A 119 8.62 14.18 -3.95
CA PHE A 119 8.47 13.25 -5.07
C PHE A 119 9.72 12.37 -5.28
N VAL A 120 10.91 12.96 -5.19
CA VAL A 120 12.18 12.22 -5.28
C VAL A 120 12.33 11.23 -4.13
N ILE A 121 12.02 11.65 -2.90
CA ILE A 121 12.08 10.78 -1.71
C ILE A 121 11.09 9.62 -1.84
N GLU A 122 9.83 9.89 -2.22
CA GLU A 122 8.80 8.87 -2.44
C GLU A 122 9.24 7.86 -3.50
N THR A 123 9.74 8.34 -4.64
CA THR A 123 10.18 7.49 -5.73
C THR A 123 11.40 6.66 -5.34
N GLY A 124 12.36 7.25 -4.63
CA GLY A 124 13.55 6.56 -4.13
C GLY A 124 13.21 5.45 -3.14
N LEU A 125 12.34 5.74 -2.17
CA LEU A 125 11.83 4.73 -1.22
C LEU A 125 11.10 3.61 -1.96
N TYR A 126 10.23 3.96 -2.91
CA TYR A 126 9.49 3.02 -3.74
C TYR A 126 10.41 2.06 -4.51
N VAL A 127 11.40 2.60 -5.22
CA VAL A 127 12.38 1.81 -5.97
C VAL A 127 13.16 0.89 -5.03
N LEU A 128 13.59 1.39 -3.86
CA LEU A 128 14.29 0.59 -2.86
C LEU A 128 13.42 -0.59 -2.39
N GLY A 129 12.15 -0.34 -2.05
CA GLY A 129 11.20 -1.37 -1.67
C GLY A 129 11.03 -2.45 -2.74
N CYS A 130 10.88 -2.04 -4.00
CA CYS A 130 10.81 -2.96 -5.15
C CYS A 130 12.08 -3.81 -5.30
N VAL A 131 13.26 -3.20 -5.19
CA VAL A 131 14.55 -3.90 -5.28
C VAL A 131 14.68 -4.93 -4.16
N LEU A 132 14.36 -4.56 -2.91
CA LEU A 132 14.40 -5.48 -1.77
C LEU A 132 13.45 -6.67 -1.97
N TYR A 133 12.23 -6.40 -2.46
CA TYR A 133 11.26 -7.45 -2.76
C TYR A 133 11.77 -8.42 -3.84
N LEU A 134 12.29 -7.90 -4.96
CA LEU A 134 12.76 -8.73 -6.07
C LEU A 134 13.99 -9.56 -5.67
N ARG A 135 14.91 -8.99 -4.88
CA ARG A 135 16.08 -9.70 -4.35
C ARG A 135 15.70 -10.80 -3.36
N ALA A 136 14.62 -10.63 -2.61
CA ALA A 136 14.10 -11.64 -1.70
C ALA A 136 13.26 -12.72 -2.40
N THR A 137 12.95 -12.55 -3.70
CA THR A 137 12.13 -13.48 -4.50
C THR A 137 12.85 -14.08 -5.72
N PRO A 138 14.12 -14.55 -5.60
CA PRO A 138 14.93 -14.95 -6.76
C PRO A 138 14.47 -16.25 -7.44
N LYS A 139 13.69 -17.09 -6.75
CA LYS A 139 13.19 -18.38 -7.26
C LYS A 139 11.82 -18.29 -7.95
N ALA A 140 11.31 -17.09 -8.23
CA ALA A 140 10.06 -16.92 -8.96
C ALA A 140 10.30 -17.17 -10.46
N PRO A 141 9.38 -17.82 -11.19
CA PRO A 141 9.47 -17.95 -12.64
C PRO A 141 9.58 -16.60 -13.34
N THR A 142 10.30 -16.52 -14.46
CA THR A 142 10.51 -15.27 -15.21
C THR A 142 9.20 -14.55 -15.52
N ALA A 143 8.17 -15.28 -15.98
CA ALA A 143 6.85 -14.69 -16.24
C ALA A 143 6.21 -14.04 -15.01
N SER A 144 6.42 -14.61 -13.82
CA SER A 144 5.97 -14.03 -12.55
C SER A 144 6.76 -12.79 -12.15
N GLN A 145 8.07 -12.77 -12.39
CA GLN A 145 8.91 -11.60 -12.15
C GLN A 145 8.55 -10.46 -13.10
N ILE A 146 8.32 -10.75 -14.38
CA ILE A 146 7.86 -9.77 -15.37
C ILE A 146 6.48 -9.22 -14.96
N ALA A 147 5.52 -10.08 -14.62
CA ALA A 147 4.19 -9.62 -14.20
C ALA A 147 4.24 -8.75 -12.94
N MET A 148 5.07 -9.11 -11.96
CA MET A 148 5.29 -8.28 -10.77
C MET A 148 5.99 -6.96 -11.11
N GLY A 149 7.00 -6.99 -11.97
CA GLY A 149 7.69 -5.77 -12.44
C GLY A 149 6.74 -4.84 -13.19
N ALA A 150 5.87 -5.37 -14.05
CA ALA A 150 4.83 -4.60 -14.73
C ALA A 150 3.83 -3.98 -13.74
N PHE A 151 3.42 -4.72 -12.71
CA PHE A 151 2.57 -4.19 -11.65
C PHE A 151 3.26 -3.08 -10.85
N MET A 152 4.55 -3.25 -10.51
CA MET A 152 5.35 -2.23 -9.84
C MET A 152 5.51 -0.96 -10.70
N LEU A 153 5.75 -1.11 -12.00
CA LEU A 153 5.79 0.04 -12.91
C LEU A 153 4.40 0.70 -13.04
N GLY A 154 3.34 -0.10 -13.08
CA GLY A 154 1.96 0.38 -13.09
C GLY A 154 1.60 1.20 -11.84
N LEU A 155 2.04 0.78 -10.65
CA LEU A 155 1.87 1.53 -9.41
C LEU A 155 2.59 2.89 -9.45
N LEU A 156 3.80 2.95 -10.00
CA LEU A 156 4.54 4.20 -10.17
C LEU A 156 3.86 5.12 -11.21
N GLY A 157 3.36 4.55 -12.30
CA GLY A 157 2.54 5.31 -13.26
C GLY A 157 1.25 5.84 -12.61
N PHE A 158 0.58 5.02 -11.82
CA PHE A 158 -0.62 5.40 -11.09
C PHE A 158 -0.35 6.51 -10.07
N SER A 159 0.80 6.52 -9.39
CA SER A 159 1.16 7.63 -8.49
C SER A 159 1.33 8.95 -9.23
N VAL A 160 1.87 8.94 -10.45
CA VAL A 160 1.95 10.14 -11.30
C VAL A 160 0.57 10.62 -11.73
N VAL A 161 -0.33 9.69 -12.11
CA VAL A 161 -1.72 10.02 -12.44
C VAL A 161 -2.41 10.67 -11.25
N VAL A 162 -2.31 10.08 -10.06
CA VAL A 162 -2.92 10.60 -8.83
C VAL A 162 -2.35 11.96 -8.41
N ALA A 163 -1.07 12.22 -8.71
CA ALA A 163 -0.44 13.51 -8.42
C ALA A 163 -0.82 14.62 -9.42
N THR A 164 -1.20 14.27 -10.66
CA THR A 164 -1.42 15.24 -11.74
C THR A 164 -2.87 15.33 -12.22
N SER A 165 -3.75 14.41 -11.81
CA SER A 165 -5.16 14.40 -12.20
C SER A 165 -5.92 15.63 -11.71
N SER A 166 -7.04 15.93 -12.36
CA SER A 166 -7.98 16.91 -11.83
C SER A 166 -8.49 16.51 -10.44
N PRO A 167 -8.76 17.49 -9.55
CA PRO A 167 -9.34 17.21 -8.25
C PRO A 167 -10.67 16.45 -8.34
N PRO A 168 -10.97 15.61 -7.33
CA PRO A 168 -12.27 14.94 -7.26
C PRO A 168 -13.41 15.97 -7.15
N SER A 169 -14.57 15.66 -7.72
CA SER A 169 -15.74 16.57 -7.70
C SER A 169 -16.42 16.69 -6.33
N SER A 170 -16.16 15.75 -5.41
CA SER A 170 -16.73 15.74 -4.06
C SER A 170 -15.93 14.84 -3.12
N VAL A 171 -16.11 15.02 -1.81
CA VAL A 171 -15.49 14.19 -0.76
C VAL A 171 -15.96 12.73 -0.87
N THR A 172 -17.23 12.52 -1.20
CA THR A 172 -17.79 11.18 -1.43
C THR A 172 -17.12 10.49 -2.63
N ALA A 173 -16.91 11.21 -3.74
CA ALA A 173 -16.23 10.67 -4.91
C ALA A 173 -14.77 10.31 -4.59
N LEU A 174 -14.06 11.16 -3.83
CA LEU A 174 -12.72 10.88 -3.33
C LEU A 174 -12.68 9.59 -2.50
N ALA A 175 -13.54 9.48 -1.49
CA ALA A 175 -13.55 8.33 -0.57
C ALA A 175 -13.87 7.02 -1.29
N LEU A 176 -14.85 7.02 -2.21
CA LEU A 176 -15.19 5.83 -3.00
C LEU A 176 -14.08 5.44 -3.97
N ALA A 177 -13.47 6.42 -4.64
CA ALA A 177 -12.34 6.17 -5.55
C ALA A 177 -11.15 5.57 -4.80
N ASN A 178 -10.83 6.10 -3.61
CA ASN A 178 -9.78 5.58 -2.75
C ASN A 178 -10.05 4.13 -2.34
N LEU A 179 -11.23 3.83 -1.77
CA LEU A 179 -11.60 2.47 -1.37
C LEU A 179 -11.53 1.48 -2.54
N GLY A 180 -12.04 1.88 -3.71
CA GLY A 180 -11.98 1.08 -4.93
C GLY A 180 -10.54 0.82 -5.37
N ALA A 181 -9.72 1.86 -5.46
CA ALA A 181 -8.32 1.75 -5.85
C ALA A 181 -7.54 0.83 -4.90
N TYR A 182 -7.65 1.06 -3.59
CA TYR A 182 -6.95 0.26 -2.58
C TYR A 182 -7.39 -1.21 -2.59
N GLY A 183 -8.69 -1.47 -2.75
CA GLY A 183 -9.23 -2.82 -2.89
C GLY A 183 -8.68 -3.54 -4.12
N VAL A 184 -8.67 -2.87 -5.28
CA VAL A 184 -8.13 -3.42 -6.54
C VAL A 184 -6.63 -3.68 -6.41
N LEU A 185 -5.85 -2.72 -5.90
CA LEU A 185 -4.41 -2.87 -5.75
C LEU A 185 -4.04 -4.01 -4.80
N ALA A 186 -4.72 -4.12 -3.66
CA ALA A 186 -4.52 -5.22 -2.72
C ALA A 186 -4.90 -6.58 -3.33
N ALA A 187 -6.00 -6.64 -4.10
CA ALA A 187 -6.44 -7.86 -4.78
C ALA A 187 -5.44 -8.30 -5.87
N LEU A 188 -4.95 -7.37 -6.69
CA LEU A 188 -3.92 -7.62 -7.70
C LEU A 188 -2.62 -8.11 -7.06
N ALA A 189 -2.17 -7.45 -6.00
CA ALA A 189 -1.00 -7.87 -5.24
C ALA A 189 -1.16 -9.30 -4.66
N ALA A 190 -2.33 -9.61 -4.08
CA ALA A 190 -2.65 -10.95 -3.58
C ALA A 190 -2.69 -12.01 -4.69
N TRP A 191 -3.19 -11.66 -5.88
CA TRP A 191 -3.27 -12.56 -7.02
C TRP A 191 -1.88 -12.84 -7.61
N LEU A 192 -1.05 -11.81 -7.80
CA LEU A 192 0.31 -11.95 -8.32
C LEU A 192 1.22 -12.76 -7.39
N ASP A 193 1.12 -12.56 -6.07
CA ASP A 193 1.90 -13.30 -5.07
C ASP A 193 1.50 -14.79 -5.02
N ARG A 194 0.19 -15.10 -5.06
CA ARG A 194 -0.31 -16.48 -5.12
C ARG A 194 0.08 -17.18 -6.41
N SER A 195 -0.09 -16.51 -7.55
CA SER A 195 0.25 -17.07 -8.86
C SER A 195 1.74 -17.42 -8.98
N SER A 196 2.60 -16.60 -8.35
CA SER A 196 4.04 -16.86 -8.28
C SER A 196 4.37 -18.05 -7.39
N SER A 197 3.61 -18.27 -6.32
CA SER A 197 3.77 -19.44 -5.45
C SER A 197 3.28 -20.73 -6.11
N ALA A 198 2.14 -20.70 -6.79
CA ALA A 198 1.61 -21.86 -7.51
C ALA A 198 2.54 -22.31 -8.64
N ARG A 199 3.09 -21.36 -9.42
CA ARG A 199 4.02 -21.69 -10.52
C ARG A 199 5.39 -22.20 -10.06
N ARG A 200 5.77 -22.01 -8.79
CA ARG A 200 6.99 -22.62 -8.20
C ARG A 200 6.85 -24.13 -7.96
N HIS A 201 5.62 -24.63 -7.84
CA HIS A 201 5.36 -26.03 -7.53
C HIS A 201 4.94 -26.87 -8.75
N LEU A 202 4.81 -26.26 -9.93
CA LEU A 202 4.65 -27.01 -11.17
C LEU A 202 5.99 -27.69 -11.51
N PRO A 203 6.03 -29.02 -11.72
CA PRO A 203 7.24 -29.68 -12.18
C PRO A 203 7.68 -29.07 -13.51
N ALA A 204 8.97 -28.71 -13.59
CA ALA A 204 9.59 -28.19 -14.80
C ALA A 204 9.64 -29.31 -15.86
N GLY A 205 8.54 -29.54 -16.57
CA GLY A 205 8.47 -30.67 -17.47
C GLY A 205 7.11 -30.95 -18.08
N THR A 206 6.52 -29.99 -18.78
CA THR A 206 5.55 -30.28 -19.87
C THR A 206 5.60 -29.17 -20.92
N ALA A 207 6.77 -28.95 -21.52
CA ALA A 207 6.83 -28.40 -22.88
C ALA A 207 6.95 -29.61 -23.83
N ARG A 208 5.81 -30.03 -24.39
CA ARG A 208 5.70 -30.97 -25.52
C ARG A 208 6.55 -30.41 -26.68
N ARG A 209 7.52 -31.15 -27.22
CA ARG A 209 7.42 -32.10 -28.35
C ARG A 209 6.56 -31.58 -29.50
#